data_AF-A0A846QGR2-F1
#
_entry.id   AF-A0A846QGR2-F1
#
_cell.length_a   1.000
_cell.length_b   1.000
_cell.length_c   1.000
_cell.angle_alpha   90.00
_cell.angle_beta   90.00
_cell.angle_gamma   90.00
#
_symmetry.space_group_name_H-M   'P 1'
#
loop_
_entity.id
_entity.type
_entity.pdbx_description
1 polymer ?
#
loop_
_entity_poly.entity_id
_entity_poly.type
_entity_poly.pdbx_seq_one_letter_code
_entity_poly.pdbx_strand_id
1 'polypeptide(L)'
;MRDAIRNTFVLIAPLALVALALWRMPLTASETPCWEVRRPVSHDVLAPDSTLAPGKAPAQVAIPAQLPAPAAQAESGKATDEAPAPAPTQGQTLTTVKASPATAPTVTGVHYAAAEDVLDVTIRTDGGIPRFTAFPLDSPPRIVVDVFAQSALPDAQQELLVDCARANRIRTGFHPARGVVRTVIETTAEGLAHFDVRATDDAVHVLIGHK
;
A
#
# COMPACT_ATOMS: atom_id res chain seq x y z
N MET A 1 -42.35 -32.70 -61.32
CA MET A 1 -40.89 -32.60 -61.07
C MET A 1 -40.75 -32.48 -59.56
N ARG A 2 -40.52 -33.59 -58.82
CA ARG A 2 -39.21 -34.27 -58.61
C ARG A 2 -38.20 -33.24 -58.04
N ASP A 3 -37.68 -33.29 -56.81
CA ASP A 3 -37.35 -34.36 -55.86
C ASP A 3 -37.39 -33.78 -54.42
N ALA A 4 -37.91 -34.44 -53.37
CA ALA A 4 -37.21 -35.39 -52.47
C ALA A 4 -35.82 -34.89 -52.03
N ILE A 5 -35.54 -34.71 -50.73
CA ILE A 5 -34.90 -35.74 -49.89
C ILE A 5 -35.21 -35.51 -48.40
N ARG A 6 -35.67 -36.59 -47.77
CA ARG A 6 -35.77 -36.84 -46.32
C ARG A 6 -34.39 -37.26 -45.79
N ASN A 7 -34.03 -36.85 -44.59
CA ASN A 7 -33.02 -37.50 -43.75
C ASN A 7 -33.32 -37.09 -42.29
N THR A 8 -34.02 -37.83 -41.42
CA THR A 8 -33.94 -39.22 -40.93
C THR A 8 -32.62 -39.54 -40.24
N PHE A 9 -32.67 -39.48 -38.89
CA PHE A 9 -31.96 -40.31 -37.89
C PHE A 9 -30.42 -40.30 -37.94
N VAL A 10 -29.72 -40.06 -36.83
CA VAL A 10 -29.18 -41.05 -35.86
C VAL A 10 -28.08 -40.20 -35.14
N LEU A 11 -27.85 -40.12 -33.81
CA LEU A 11 -27.45 -41.13 -32.82
C LEU A 11 -27.57 -40.44 -31.44
N ILE A 12 -28.43 -40.96 -30.58
CA ILE A 12 -28.29 -40.82 -29.12
C ILE A 12 -27.14 -41.75 -28.75
N ALA A 13 -26.02 -41.21 -28.27
CA ALA A 13 -24.94 -42.00 -27.70
C ALA A 13 -25.22 -42.27 -26.21
N PRO A 14 -25.33 -43.54 -25.79
CA PRO A 14 -25.31 -43.93 -24.38
C PRO A 14 -23.90 -44.31 -23.94
N LEU A 15 -23.66 -44.17 -22.63
CA LEU A 15 -22.65 -44.87 -21.83
C LEU A 15 -21.18 -44.84 -22.31
N ALA A 16 -20.37 -44.03 -21.61
CA ALA A 16 -19.04 -44.47 -21.20
C ALA A 16 -18.97 -44.43 -19.67
N LEU A 17 -19.38 -45.54 -19.08
CA LEU A 17 -19.17 -45.92 -17.69
C LEU A 17 -17.75 -46.52 -17.63
N VAL A 18 -16.74 -45.72 -17.31
CA VAL A 18 -15.38 -46.20 -17.02
C VAL A 18 -14.73 -45.31 -15.95
N ALA A 19 -14.19 -45.98 -14.92
CA ALA A 19 -13.31 -45.47 -13.87
C ALA A 19 -13.96 -44.73 -12.69
N LEU A 20 -14.89 -45.40 -12.00
CA LEU A 20 -15.15 -45.19 -10.57
C LEU A 20 -14.20 -46.08 -9.74
N ALA A 21 -12.89 -45.81 -9.77
CA ALA A 21 -11.93 -46.37 -8.83
C ALA A 21 -10.63 -45.56 -8.89
N LEU A 22 -10.12 -45.19 -7.71
CA LEU A 22 -8.83 -44.54 -7.46
C LEU A 22 -8.80 -43.01 -7.61
N TRP A 23 -9.38 -42.33 -6.63
CA TRP A 23 -8.60 -41.43 -5.76
C TRP A 23 -9.40 -41.07 -4.50
N ARG A 24 -9.34 -41.97 -3.52
CA ARG A 24 -9.25 -41.53 -2.12
C ARG A 24 -7.87 -40.87 -1.99
N MET A 25 -7.76 -39.60 -2.35
CA MET A 25 -6.69 -38.79 -1.79
C MET A 25 -7.09 -38.47 -0.35
N PRO A 26 -6.22 -38.72 0.64
CA PRO A 26 -6.41 -38.12 1.94
C PRO A 26 -6.47 -36.61 1.71
N LEU A 27 -7.48 -35.95 2.28
CA LEU A 27 -7.37 -34.53 2.58
C LEU A 27 -6.14 -34.41 3.49
N THR A 28 -4.96 -34.22 2.90
CA THR A 28 -3.86 -33.56 3.58
C THR A 28 -4.43 -32.24 4.04
N ALA A 29 -4.45 -32.08 5.36
CA ALA A 29 -4.92 -30.91 6.07
C ALA A 29 -4.66 -29.67 5.23
N SER A 30 -5.75 -29.01 4.85
CA SER A 30 -5.68 -27.65 4.35
C SER A 30 -4.81 -26.89 5.33
N GLU A 31 -3.64 -26.47 4.89
CA GLU A 31 -2.92 -25.37 5.51
C GLU A 31 -3.94 -24.23 5.56
N THR A 32 -4.49 -24.04 6.76
CA THR A 32 -5.32 -22.89 7.07
C THR A 32 -4.53 -21.68 6.60
N PRO A 33 -5.07 -20.84 5.71
CA PRO A 33 -4.39 -19.60 5.35
C PRO A 33 -4.17 -18.84 6.65
N CYS A 34 -2.90 -18.66 7.01
CA CYS A 34 -2.46 -17.91 8.19
C CYS A 34 -2.74 -16.42 8.00
N TRP A 35 -3.99 -16.03 7.72
CA TRP A 35 -4.44 -14.66 7.95
C TRP A 35 -4.83 -14.56 9.43
N GLU A 36 -3.93 -14.92 10.33
CA GLU A 36 -4.12 -14.62 11.73
C GLU A 36 -3.96 -13.11 11.86
N VAL A 37 -5.10 -12.42 11.86
CA VAL A 37 -5.23 -11.02 12.25
C VAL A 37 -4.66 -10.92 13.66
N ARG A 38 -3.37 -10.59 13.77
CA ARG A 38 -2.76 -10.20 15.04
C ARG A 38 -3.50 -8.96 15.48
N ARG A 39 -4.49 -9.16 16.35
CA ARG A 39 -5.09 -8.07 17.11
C ARG A 39 -3.94 -7.37 17.82
N PRO A 40 -3.90 -6.02 17.84
CA PRO A 40 -2.96 -5.32 18.70
C PRO A 40 -3.16 -5.86 20.11
N VAL A 41 -2.09 -6.38 20.70
CA VAL A 41 -2.08 -6.80 22.11
C VAL A 41 -2.37 -5.53 22.90
N SER A 42 -3.61 -5.38 23.33
CA SER A 42 -3.96 -4.44 24.39
C SER A 42 -3.20 -4.92 25.61
N HIS A 43 -2.03 -4.34 25.85
CA HIS A 43 -1.46 -4.36 27.18
C HIS A 43 -2.46 -3.61 28.06
N ASP A 44 -3.22 -4.36 28.87
CA ASP A 44 -3.85 -3.84 30.07
C ASP A 44 -2.75 -3.22 30.91
N VAL A 45 -2.52 -1.92 30.70
CA VAL A 45 -1.72 -1.09 31.59
C VAL A 45 -2.54 -0.98 32.86
N LEU A 46 -2.24 -1.87 33.81
CA LEU A 46 -2.61 -1.71 35.21
C LEU A 46 -2.27 -0.26 35.61
N ALA A 47 -3.32 0.51 35.89
CA ALA A 47 -3.20 1.86 36.39
C ALA A 47 -2.33 1.85 37.66
N PRO A 48 -1.22 2.61 37.73
CA PRO A 48 -0.54 2.82 38.98
C PRO A 48 -1.43 3.68 39.87
N ASP A 49 -1.85 3.09 40.98
CA ASP A 49 -2.55 3.73 42.10
C ASP A 49 -1.78 4.97 42.55
N SER A 50 -2.23 6.14 42.09
CA SER A 50 -1.61 7.44 42.37
C SER A 50 -2.32 8.08 43.55
N THR A 51 -1.95 7.63 44.75
CA THR A 51 -2.22 8.37 45.99
C THR A 51 -1.35 9.63 45.99
N LEU A 52 -1.95 10.76 45.61
CA LEU A 52 -1.31 12.09 45.63
C LEU A 52 -1.30 12.67 47.06
N ALA A 53 -0.11 12.83 47.62
CA ALA A 53 0.14 13.73 48.74
C ALA A 53 0.23 15.19 48.25
N PRO A 54 -0.28 16.19 49.01
CA PRO A 54 -0.21 17.60 48.64
C PRO A 54 1.21 18.17 48.86
N GLY A 55 1.99 18.22 47.79
CA GLY A 55 3.35 18.79 47.76
C GLY A 55 3.38 20.27 47.34
N LYS A 56 3.54 21.13 48.34
CA LYS A 56 4.10 22.50 48.37
C LYS A 56 4.57 23.12 47.03
N ALA A 57 3.95 24.25 46.69
CA ALA A 57 4.26 25.10 45.53
C ALA A 57 5.71 25.64 45.53
N PRO A 58 6.46 25.56 44.42
CA PRO A 58 7.68 26.31 44.22
C PRO A 58 7.40 27.72 43.68
N ALA A 59 8.17 28.68 44.19
CA ALA A 59 8.13 30.09 43.84
C ALA A 59 8.51 30.33 42.36
N GLN A 60 7.75 31.21 41.72
CA GLN A 60 8.04 31.75 40.40
C GLN A 60 9.33 32.58 40.44
N VAL A 61 10.36 32.14 39.70
CA VAL A 61 11.51 32.97 39.35
C VAL A 61 11.18 33.69 38.04
N ALA A 62 11.06 35.02 38.13
CA ALA A 62 10.87 35.90 36.99
C ALA A 62 12.12 35.88 36.10
N ILE A 63 11.93 35.63 34.80
CA ILE A 63 12.97 35.76 33.78
C ILE A 63 12.84 37.16 33.15
N PRO A 64 13.88 38.00 33.14
CA PRO A 64 13.82 39.31 32.49
C PRO A 64 13.87 39.17 30.96
N ALA A 65 12.99 39.93 30.31
CA ALA A 65 12.97 40.12 28.87
C ALA A 65 14.21 40.93 28.43
N GLN A 66 15.00 40.38 27.51
CA GLN A 66 16.06 41.12 26.85
C GLN A 66 16.01 40.79 25.35
N LEU A 67 15.47 41.73 24.57
CA LEU A 67 15.60 41.77 23.12
C LEU A 67 16.99 42.32 22.75
N PRO A 68 17.78 41.64 21.93
CA PRO A 68 18.80 42.27 21.12
C PRO A 68 18.30 42.50 19.69
N ALA A 69 18.57 43.70 19.18
CA ALA A 69 18.33 44.10 17.80
C ALA A 69 19.18 43.27 16.81
N PRO A 70 18.70 43.02 15.57
CA PRO A 70 19.52 42.44 14.52
C PRO A 70 20.48 43.49 13.95
N ALA A 71 21.78 43.30 14.20
CA ALA A 71 22.85 43.96 13.47
C ALA A 71 22.94 43.37 12.06
N ALA A 72 22.97 44.27 11.08
CA ALA A 72 23.33 43.95 9.70
C ALA A 72 24.80 43.51 9.64
N GLN A 73 25.04 42.31 9.12
CA GLN A 73 26.34 41.91 8.59
C GLN A 73 26.16 41.44 7.16
N ALA A 74 26.70 42.24 6.26
CA ALA A 74 27.06 41.83 4.91
C ALA A 74 28.33 40.98 5.02
N GLU A 75 28.28 39.74 4.54
CA GLU A 75 29.48 38.99 4.14
C GLU A 75 29.32 38.49 2.72
N SER A 76 30.21 39.04 1.90
CA SER A 76 30.51 38.66 0.54
C SER A 76 31.44 37.45 0.56
N GLY A 77 31.14 36.45 -0.27
CA GLY A 77 32.14 35.55 -0.83
C GLY A 77 32.21 34.14 -0.25
N LYS A 78 31.69 33.16 -1.00
CA LYS A 78 32.52 32.15 -1.67
C LYS A 78 31.66 31.34 -2.63
N ALA A 79 31.97 31.45 -3.92
CA ALA A 79 31.50 30.51 -4.94
C ALA A 79 31.95 29.11 -4.51
N THR A 80 30.98 28.29 -4.11
CA THR A 80 31.17 26.86 -3.96
C THR A 80 30.73 26.25 -5.27
N ASP A 81 31.68 25.60 -5.92
CA ASP A 81 31.54 24.77 -7.10
C ASP A 81 30.33 23.84 -6.93
N GLU A 82 29.23 24.19 -7.59
CA GLU A 82 27.96 23.47 -7.57
C GLU A 82 28.15 22.22 -8.43
N ALA A 83 28.61 21.14 -7.79
CA ALA A 83 28.61 19.82 -8.40
C ALA A 83 27.21 19.54 -8.96
N PRO A 84 27.08 19.17 -10.25
CA PRO A 84 25.79 19.02 -10.89
C PRO A 84 24.96 18.00 -10.11
N ALA A 85 23.84 18.47 -9.56
CA ALA A 85 22.85 17.61 -8.93
C ALA A 85 22.53 16.45 -9.89
N PRO A 86 22.63 15.18 -9.46
CA PRO A 86 22.31 14.06 -10.32
C PRO A 86 20.87 14.22 -10.79
N ALA A 87 20.69 14.28 -12.11
CA ALA A 87 19.39 14.35 -12.73
C ALA A 87 18.54 13.19 -12.20
N PRO A 88 17.29 13.44 -11.74
CA PRO A 88 16.40 12.36 -11.34
C PRO A 88 16.24 11.43 -12.54
N THR A 89 16.64 10.17 -12.38
CA THR A 89 16.50 9.16 -13.42
C THR A 89 15.00 8.87 -13.58
N GLN A 90 14.39 9.59 -14.51
CA GLN A 90 13.01 9.47 -14.89
C GLN A 90 12.85 8.19 -15.72
N GLY A 91 12.23 7.19 -15.13
CA GLY A 91 11.97 5.91 -15.78
C GLY A 91 10.81 5.19 -15.13
N GLN A 92 9.64 5.83 -15.08
CA GLN A 92 8.42 5.10 -14.78
C GLN A 92 7.37 5.37 -15.83
N THR A 93 6.87 4.26 -16.32
CA THR A 93 5.75 4.11 -17.22
C THR A 93 4.49 4.59 -16.52
N LEU A 94 3.94 5.72 -16.96
CA LEU A 94 2.57 6.12 -16.61
C LEU A 94 1.61 5.14 -17.28
N THR A 95 1.28 4.04 -16.63
CA THR A 95 0.26 3.09 -17.10
C THR A 95 -1.12 3.75 -16.96
N THR A 96 -1.52 4.52 -17.96
CA THR A 96 -2.83 5.18 -17.99
C THR A 96 -3.85 4.18 -18.53
N VAL A 97 -4.52 3.44 -17.64
CA VAL A 97 -5.65 2.60 -18.00
C VAL A 97 -6.85 3.50 -18.25
N LYS A 98 -7.40 3.49 -19.48
CA LYS A 98 -8.57 4.28 -19.86
C LYS A 98 -9.84 3.60 -19.36
N ALA A 99 -10.21 3.81 -18.11
CA ALA A 99 -11.51 3.43 -17.57
C ALA A 99 -12.24 4.70 -17.09
N SER A 100 -13.42 4.97 -17.65
CA SER A 100 -14.25 6.12 -17.28
C SER A 100 -15.54 5.65 -16.61
N PRO A 101 -15.55 5.48 -15.28
CA PRO A 101 -16.76 5.63 -14.48
C PRO A 101 -17.06 7.13 -14.28
N ALA A 102 -18.34 7.49 -14.30
CA ALA A 102 -18.82 8.88 -14.12
C ALA A 102 -18.64 9.42 -12.68
N THR A 103 -18.22 8.56 -11.75
CA THR A 103 -17.99 8.86 -10.35
C THR A 103 -16.58 8.40 -10.00
N ALA A 104 -15.79 9.30 -9.39
CA ALA A 104 -14.46 8.95 -8.93
C ALA A 104 -14.57 7.98 -7.74
N PRO A 105 -13.77 6.92 -7.69
CA PRO A 105 -13.89 5.91 -6.64
C PRO A 105 -13.42 6.46 -5.29
N THR A 106 -13.78 5.74 -4.25
CA THR A 106 -13.32 5.84 -2.87
C THR A 106 -12.36 4.68 -2.57
N VAL A 107 -11.23 4.98 -1.93
CA VAL A 107 -10.35 3.91 -1.44
C VAL A 107 -10.97 3.25 -0.22
N THR A 108 -11.28 1.96 -0.32
CA THR A 108 -11.94 1.17 0.72
C THR A 108 -10.99 0.48 1.68
N GLY A 109 -9.71 0.30 1.31
CA GLY A 109 -8.77 -0.47 2.12
C GLY A 109 -7.35 -0.41 1.59
N VAL A 110 -6.38 -0.43 2.51
CA VAL A 110 -5.00 -0.84 2.21
C VAL A 110 -4.72 -2.11 3.00
N HIS A 111 -4.49 -3.20 2.29
CA HIS A 111 -4.17 -4.51 2.86
C HIS A 111 -2.75 -4.89 2.46
N TYR A 112 -2.11 -5.76 3.24
CA TYR A 112 -0.83 -6.31 2.85
C TYR A 112 -0.71 -7.77 3.29
N ALA A 113 0.08 -8.54 2.55
CA ALA A 113 0.53 -9.87 2.90
C ALA A 113 2.06 -9.88 2.86
N ALA A 114 2.67 -10.19 4.00
CA ALA A 114 4.12 -10.25 4.15
C ALA A 114 4.58 -11.70 4.35
N ALA A 115 5.64 -12.05 3.63
CA ALA A 115 6.49 -13.19 3.88
C ALA A 115 7.93 -12.68 4.11
N GLU A 116 8.85 -13.58 4.45
CA GLU A 116 10.25 -13.23 4.80
C GLU A 116 10.89 -12.27 3.79
N ASP A 117 10.79 -12.58 2.49
CA ASP A 117 11.42 -11.80 1.41
C ASP A 117 10.45 -11.16 0.43
N VAL A 118 9.13 -11.31 0.62
CA VAL A 118 8.11 -10.85 -0.32
C VAL A 118 7.03 -10.07 0.41
N LEU A 119 6.64 -8.92 -0.16
CA LEU A 119 5.54 -8.11 0.33
C LEU A 119 4.58 -7.80 -0.84
N ASP A 120 3.31 -8.18 -0.68
CA ASP A 120 2.22 -7.75 -1.56
C ASP A 120 1.37 -6.71 -0.82
N VAL A 121 1.29 -5.49 -1.35
CA VAL A 121 0.43 -4.42 -0.84
C VAL A 121 -0.72 -4.21 -1.83
N THR A 122 -1.95 -4.35 -1.33
CA THR A 122 -3.18 -4.20 -2.11
C THR A 122 -3.96 -2.97 -1.66
N ILE A 123 -4.10 -1.98 -2.55
CA ILE A 123 -4.92 -0.77 -2.34
C ILE A 123 -6.25 -0.97 -3.06
N ARG A 124 -7.34 -1.15 -2.33
CA ARG A 124 -8.68 -1.44 -2.88
C ARG A 124 -9.53 -0.19 -3.01
N THR A 125 -10.33 -0.14 -4.06
CA THR A 125 -11.30 0.94 -4.32
C THR A 125 -12.72 0.39 -4.45
N ASP A 126 -13.74 1.20 -4.12
CA ASP A 126 -15.12 0.88 -4.47
C ASP A 126 -15.37 1.21 -5.96
N GLY A 127 -15.22 0.17 -6.78
CA GLY A 127 -15.34 0.27 -8.22
C GLY A 127 -13.98 0.36 -8.92
N GLY A 128 -14.04 0.74 -10.19
CA GLY A 128 -12.90 0.76 -11.10
C GLY A 128 -11.75 1.64 -10.59
N ILE A 129 -10.49 1.28 -10.85
CA ILE A 129 -9.37 2.20 -10.65
C ILE A 129 -9.21 3.07 -11.90
N PRO A 130 -9.60 4.36 -11.85
CA PRO A 130 -9.55 5.20 -13.03
C PRO A 130 -8.12 5.62 -13.35
N ARG A 131 -7.28 5.82 -12.31
CA ARG A 131 -5.93 6.36 -12.43
C ARG A 131 -5.13 6.18 -11.15
N PHE A 132 -3.87 5.79 -11.30
CA PHE A 132 -2.87 5.83 -10.23
C PHE A 132 -1.50 6.22 -10.81
N THR A 133 -0.58 6.61 -9.95
CA THR A 133 0.84 6.78 -10.29
C THR A 133 1.69 6.13 -9.21
N ALA A 134 2.75 5.42 -9.57
CA ALA A 134 3.62 4.75 -8.62
C ALA A 134 5.09 5.04 -8.93
N PHE A 135 5.85 5.58 -7.97
CA PHE A 135 7.25 5.96 -8.14
C PHE A 135 8.16 5.58 -6.97
N PRO A 136 9.40 5.12 -7.21
CA PRO A 136 10.40 4.98 -6.19
C PRO A 136 11.06 6.33 -5.85
N LEU A 137 11.54 6.44 -4.62
CA LEU A 137 12.42 7.48 -4.12
C LEU A 137 13.55 6.77 -3.38
N ASP A 138 14.79 7.25 -3.47
CA ASP A 138 15.99 6.57 -2.98
C ASP A 138 16.46 7.06 -1.59
N SER A 139 16.02 8.25 -1.15
CA SER A 139 16.53 8.91 0.06
C SER A 139 15.40 9.42 0.99
N PRO A 140 14.91 8.60 1.95
CA PRO A 140 15.18 7.17 2.13
C PRO A 140 14.50 6.29 1.06
N PRO A 141 14.92 5.03 0.85
CA PRO A 141 14.32 4.14 -0.14
C PRO A 141 12.83 3.87 0.15
N ARG A 142 11.95 4.27 -0.76
CA ARG A 142 10.50 4.12 -0.60
C ARG A 142 9.79 4.07 -1.94
N ILE A 143 8.67 3.35 -1.98
CA ILE A 143 7.76 3.33 -3.11
C ILE A 143 6.54 4.17 -2.73
N VAL A 144 6.18 5.14 -3.58
CA VAL A 144 5.03 6.02 -3.38
C VAL A 144 3.99 5.68 -4.43
N VAL A 145 2.77 5.35 -3.99
CA VAL A 145 1.62 5.10 -4.84
C VAL A 145 0.53 6.13 -4.55
N ASP A 146 0.24 6.96 -5.54
CA ASP A 146 -0.83 7.95 -5.52
C ASP A 146 -2.02 7.38 -6.29
N VAL A 147 -3.12 7.09 -5.60
CA VAL A 147 -4.41 6.66 -6.20
C VAL A 147 -5.37 7.85 -6.20
N PHE A 148 -5.93 8.19 -7.36
CA PHE A 148 -6.88 9.30 -7.48
C PHE A 148 -8.27 8.86 -7.03
N ALA A 149 -8.78 9.47 -5.96
CA ALA A 149 -10.03 9.09 -5.31
C ALA A 149 -10.78 10.32 -4.77
N GLN A 150 -12.11 10.28 -4.82
CA GLN A 150 -12.97 11.38 -4.35
C GLN A 150 -12.96 11.50 -2.83
N SER A 151 -12.87 10.36 -2.15
CA SER A 151 -12.76 10.28 -0.71
C SER A 151 -11.84 9.11 -0.33
N ALA A 152 -11.47 9.09 0.93
CA ALA A 152 -10.72 8.01 1.54
C ALA A 152 -11.52 7.44 2.71
N LEU A 153 -11.05 6.30 3.22
CA LEU A 153 -11.52 5.73 4.49
C LEU A 153 -11.60 6.79 5.61
N PRO A 154 -12.52 6.64 6.58
CA PRO A 154 -12.53 7.46 7.79
C PRO A 154 -11.19 7.44 8.55
N ASP A 155 -10.41 6.36 8.43
CA ASP A 155 -9.06 6.19 8.98
C ASP A 155 -7.96 6.29 7.92
N ALA A 156 -8.10 7.22 6.96
CA ALA A 156 -7.18 7.37 5.83
C ALA A 156 -5.71 7.61 6.22
N GLN A 157 -5.46 8.01 7.47
CA GLN A 157 -4.13 8.07 8.05
C GLN A 157 -3.86 6.81 8.84
N GLN A 158 -3.17 5.88 8.20
CA GLN A 158 -2.78 4.62 8.82
C GLN A 158 -1.28 4.44 8.69
N GLU A 159 -0.67 3.97 9.77
CA GLU A 159 0.70 3.51 9.79
C GLU A 159 0.71 2.04 10.19
N LEU A 160 1.32 1.20 9.36
CA LEU A 160 1.39 -0.24 9.52
C LEU A 160 2.87 -0.63 9.56
N LEU A 161 3.28 -1.31 10.62
CA LEU A 161 4.59 -1.96 10.67
C LEU A 161 4.52 -3.28 9.93
N VAL A 162 5.54 -3.57 9.12
CA VAL A 162 5.62 -4.77 8.31
C VAL A 162 6.87 -5.56 8.70
N ASP A 163 6.71 -6.86 8.90
CA ASP A 163 7.80 -7.80 9.17
C ASP A 163 8.21 -8.47 7.85
N CYS A 164 9.02 -7.78 7.05
CA CYS A 164 9.57 -8.26 5.79
C CYS A 164 11.01 -7.75 5.64
N ALA A 165 11.92 -8.59 5.16
CA ALA A 165 13.33 -8.22 4.97
C ALA A 165 13.52 -7.03 3.99
N ARG A 166 12.55 -6.81 3.10
CA ARG A 166 12.61 -5.79 2.03
C ARG A 166 11.82 -4.52 2.33
N ALA A 167 10.96 -4.51 3.35
CA ALA A 167 10.10 -3.38 3.68
C ALA A 167 9.70 -3.41 5.16
N ASN A 168 9.68 -2.25 5.81
CA ASN A 168 9.49 -2.17 7.27
C ASN A 168 8.21 -1.41 7.67
N ARG A 169 7.65 -0.58 6.78
CA ARG A 169 6.55 0.32 7.11
C ARG A 169 5.69 0.66 5.90
N ILE A 170 4.38 0.70 6.08
CA ILE A 170 3.42 1.22 5.12
C ILE A 170 2.69 2.39 5.78
N ARG A 171 2.60 3.53 5.08
CA ARG A 171 1.91 4.73 5.52
C ARG A 171 0.90 5.14 4.47
N THR A 172 -0.31 5.42 4.90
CA THR A 172 -1.39 5.90 4.02
C THR A 172 -1.81 7.29 4.48
N GLY A 173 -2.14 8.18 3.54
CA GLY A 173 -2.66 9.50 3.83
C GLY A 173 -3.52 10.04 2.71
N PHE A 174 -4.63 10.68 3.05
CA PHE A 174 -5.49 11.36 2.08
C PHE A 174 -5.11 12.84 1.93
N HIS A 175 -4.98 13.28 0.68
CA HIS A 175 -4.68 14.65 0.29
C HIS A 175 -5.92 15.27 -0.40
N PRO A 176 -6.86 15.88 0.35
CA PRO A 176 -8.14 16.35 -0.21
C PRO A 176 -7.96 17.41 -1.30
N ALA A 177 -6.97 18.29 -1.16
CA ALA A 177 -6.66 19.32 -2.16
C ALA A 177 -6.26 18.74 -3.53
N ARG A 178 -5.75 17.51 -3.57
CA ARG A 178 -5.36 16.82 -4.81
C ARG A 178 -6.33 15.70 -5.21
N GLY A 179 -7.27 15.31 -4.33
CA GLY A 179 -8.12 14.15 -4.53
C GLY A 179 -7.31 12.85 -4.68
N VAL A 180 -6.28 12.69 -3.85
CA VAL A 180 -5.34 11.56 -3.93
C VAL A 180 -5.18 10.90 -2.58
N VAL A 181 -5.28 9.58 -2.54
CA VAL A 181 -4.80 8.75 -1.44
C VAL A 181 -3.37 8.32 -1.77
N ARG A 182 -2.43 8.75 -0.94
CA ARG A 182 -1.02 8.43 -1.05
C ARG A 182 -0.68 7.30 -0.11
N THR A 183 -0.17 6.22 -0.67
CA THR A 183 0.43 5.10 0.06
C THR A 183 1.94 5.17 -0.11
N VAL A 184 2.68 5.19 0.99
CA VAL A 184 4.15 5.22 1.03
C VAL A 184 4.60 3.92 1.69
N ILE A 185 5.38 3.14 0.96
CA ILE A 185 5.97 1.90 1.45
C ILE A 185 7.45 2.17 1.65
N GLU A 186 7.91 2.17 2.90
CA GLU A 186 9.32 2.30 3.24
C GLU A 186 10.00 0.94 3.01
N THR A 187 11.04 0.95 2.18
CA THR A 187 11.71 -0.24 1.67
C THR A 187 13.20 -0.22 1.99
N THR A 188 13.88 -1.34 1.83
CA THR A 188 15.34 -1.36 1.69
C THR A 188 15.72 -0.99 0.24
N ALA A 189 17.00 -0.68 -0.01
CA ALA A 189 17.48 -0.47 -1.37
C ALA A 189 17.26 -1.71 -2.26
N GLU A 190 17.34 -2.92 -1.67
CA GLU A 190 17.06 -4.17 -2.38
C GLU A 190 15.57 -4.35 -2.68
N GLY A 191 14.67 -3.93 -1.78
CA GLY A 191 13.24 -3.88 -2.04
C GLY A 191 12.90 -2.93 -3.20
N LEU A 192 13.53 -1.75 -3.22
CA LEU A 192 13.35 -0.75 -4.26
C LEU A 192 13.81 -1.21 -5.65
N ALA A 193 14.81 -2.09 -5.72
CA ALA A 193 15.31 -2.65 -6.97
C ALA A 193 14.40 -3.74 -7.56
N HIS A 194 13.50 -4.31 -6.75
CA HIS A 194 12.69 -5.48 -7.09
C HIS A 194 11.22 -5.28 -6.75
N PHE A 195 10.56 -4.31 -7.40
CA PHE A 195 9.12 -4.12 -7.25
C PHE A 195 8.40 -4.07 -8.59
N ASP A 196 7.15 -4.51 -8.60
CA ASP A 196 6.22 -4.40 -9.72
C ASP A 196 4.90 -3.83 -9.22
N VAL A 197 4.21 -3.10 -10.09
CA VAL A 197 2.94 -2.47 -9.77
C VAL A 197 1.92 -2.84 -10.83
N ARG A 198 0.85 -3.49 -10.40
CA ARG A 198 -0.24 -3.94 -11.28
C ARG A 198 -1.54 -3.33 -10.83
N ALA A 199 -2.40 -2.99 -11.80
CA ALA A 199 -3.79 -2.66 -11.52
C ALA A 199 -4.67 -3.82 -11.98
N THR A 200 -5.65 -4.15 -11.15
CA THR A 200 -6.82 -4.94 -11.49
C THR A 200 -8.01 -4.00 -11.69
N ASP A 201 -9.20 -4.57 -11.86
CA ASP A 201 -10.43 -3.77 -11.97
C ASP A 201 -10.68 -2.95 -10.68
N ASP A 202 -10.42 -3.51 -9.50
CA ASP A 202 -10.77 -2.93 -8.19
C ASP A 202 -9.59 -2.66 -7.24
N ALA A 203 -8.35 -3.01 -7.63
CA ALA A 203 -7.19 -2.88 -6.75
C ALA A 203 -5.87 -2.56 -7.46
N VAL A 204 -5.01 -1.78 -6.78
CA VAL A 204 -3.61 -1.60 -7.14
C VAL A 204 -2.79 -2.53 -6.27
N HIS A 205 -2.04 -3.43 -6.90
CA HIS A 205 -1.12 -4.35 -6.27
C HIS A 205 0.31 -3.84 -6.42
N VAL A 206 1.05 -3.77 -5.32
CA VAL A 206 2.48 -3.48 -5.29
C VAL A 206 3.19 -4.71 -4.75
N LEU A 207 3.92 -5.40 -5.62
CA LEU A 207 4.64 -6.62 -5.28
C LEU A 207 6.13 -6.31 -5.15
N ILE A 208 6.69 -6.49 -3.96
CA ILE A 208 8.09 -6.24 -3.63
C ILE A 208 8.77 -7.59 -3.35
N GLY A 209 9.96 -7.80 -3.93
CA GLY A 209 10.74 -9.03 -3.77
C GLY A 209 10.50 -10.11 -4.83
N HIS A 210 9.78 -9.81 -5.91
CA HIS A 210 9.62 -10.75 -7.03
C HIS A 210 10.85 -10.70 -7.95
N LYS A 211 11.29 -11.86 -8.45
CA LYS A 211 12.37 -12.04 -9.43
C LYS A 211 11.86 -12.82 -10.64
#